data_AF-A0A817T382-F1
#
_entry.id   AF-A0A817T382-F1
#
_cell.length_a   1.000
_cell.length_b   1.000
_cell.length_c   1.000
_cell.angle_alpha   90.00
_cell.angle_beta   90.00
_cell.angle_gamma   90.00
#
_symmetry.space_group_name_H-M   'P 1'
#
loop_
_entity.id
_entity.type
_entity.pdbx_description
1 polymer ?
#
loop_
_entity_poly.entity_id
_entity_poly.type
_entity_poly.pdbx_seq_one_letter_code
_entity_poly.pdbx_strand_id
1 'polypeptide(L)'
;MTAANMFWLDNLHDCNLDRPLPLPFDRLRLSEEHRTGRGTSVSFNLGEELSRAFSTYASSHDVTIEQLALMSYYAFLFKVTNGENDLCIGMNTDGRYKEELMSVIGMFVNAIPLRCQLDPHWSFHQLIDHVKEVIRDSLQYSYFPLQRILTQHPQATKPIFLETSFEFQSYYSKSSKTELMIGDARLFAAPISLKIDVDEIMSKFDFILTVEHDLDMDQLSCTINASIDLFDRITIDKMAQRFRSMLQQLFNVINIEQSKPIYELSLNLPDEQLLMKSMNNTDIIFSSSTCIHYEFVKQVMEHSQKLAVELDDQCLTYSELLYYVQVLSLNLLSEQGVNVGDIVCQCVER
;
A
#
# COMPACT_ATOMS: atom_id res chain seq x y z
N MET A 1 13.87 4.11 36.86
CA MET A 1 12.97 3.76 35.75
C MET A 1 12.86 2.24 35.68
N THR A 2 11.69 1.67 35.40
CA THR A 2 11.53 0.21 35.21
C THR A 2 12.10 -0.19 33.84
N ALA A 3 12.40 -1.48 33.64
CA ALA A 3 12.86 -2.00 32.34
C ALA A 3 11.86 -1.67 31.21
N ALA A 4 10.56 -1.83 31.46
CA ALA A 4 9.51 -1.44 30.52
C ALA A 4 9.53 0.06 30.16
N ASN A 5 9.77 0.93 31.15
CA ASN A 5 9.82 2.37 30.92
C ASN A 5 11.00 2.73 29.99
N MET A 6 12.18 2.16 30.23
CA MET A 6 13.35 2.39 29.37
C MET A 6 13.12 1.83 27.95
N PHE A 7 12.57 0.62 27.83
CA PHE A 7 12.25 0.03 26.54
C PHE A 7 11.35 0.94 25.70
N TRP A 8 10.22 1.41 26.25
CA TRP A 8 9.30 2.26 25.52
C TRP A 8 9.89 3.62 25.17
N LEU A 9 10.70 4.20 26.06
CA LEU A 9 11.41 5.45 25.81
C LEU A 9 12.41 5.29 24.65
N ASP A 10 13.22 4.22 24.67
CA ASP A 10 14.25 3.97 23.68
C ASP A 10 13.64 3.57 22.33
N ASN A 11 12.62 2.71 22.32
CA ASN A 11 11.99 2.21 21.09
C ASN A 11 11.26 3.31 20.29
N LEU A 12 10.83 4.39 20.96
CA LEU A 12 10.03 5.46 20.37
C LEU A 12 10.74 6.83 20.36
N HIS A 13 12.00 6.93 20.79
CA HIS A 13 12.68 8.21 21.04
C HIS A 13 12.71 9.18 19.84
N ASP A 14 12.84 8.63 18.63
CA ASP A 14 12.88 9.33 17.34
C ASP A 14 11.64 9.05 16.47
N CYS A 15 10.66 8.32 17.00
CA CYS A 15 9.41 8.03 16.31
C CYS A 15 8.49 9.27 16.31
N ASN A 16 7.96 9.65 15.15
CA ASN A 16 6.96 10.71 15.08
C ASN A 16 5.56 10.19 15.46
N LEU A 17 5.26 10.20 16.75
CA LEU A 17 4.00 9.70 17.29
C LEU A 17 2.78 10.63 17.06
N ASP A 18 2.97 11.83 16.52
CA ASP A 18 1.91 12.81 16.24
C ASP A 18 1.46 12.82 14.77
N ARG A 19 2.20 12.15 13.88
CA ARG A 19 1.91 12.13 12.46
C ARG A 19 1.11 10.87 12.12
N PRO A 20 -0.11 10.99 11.57
CA PRO A 20 -0.83 9.82 11.05
C PRO A 20 -0.10 9.30 9.82
N LEU A 21 -0.17 7.98 9.61
CA LEU A 21 0.38 7.37 8.40
C LEU A 21 -0.31 7.98 7.17
N PRO A 22 0.45 8.34 6.12
CA PRO A 22 -0.09 8.99 4.93
C PRO A 22 -0.76 7.95 4.01
N LEU A 23 -1.85 7.35 4.48
CA LEU A 23 -2.67 6.44 3.70
C LEU A 23 -3.33 7.20 2.53
N PRO A 24 -3.75 6.51 1.46
CA PRO A 24 -4.41 7.12 0.31
C PRO A 24 -5.85 7.54 0.67
N PHE A 25 -5.98 8.59 1.49
CA PHE A 25 -7.26 9.17 1.90
C PHE A 25 -7.97 9.83 0.71
N ASP A 26 -9.30 9.68 0.64
CA ASP A 26 -10.13 10.35 -0.36
C ASP A 26 -10.48 11.79 0.03
N ARG A 27 -10.34 12.11 1.33
CA ARG A 27 -10.73 13.38 1.94
C ARG A 27 -9.65 13.89 2.88
N LEU A 28 -9.60 15.22 3.05
CA LEU A 28 -8.71 15.83 4.04
C LEU A 28 -9.18 15.51 5.46
N ARG A 29 -8.23 15.25 6.36
CA ARG A 29 -8.52 15.04 7.78
C ARG A 29 -9.09 16.31 8.39
N LEU A 30 -10.30 16.22 8.93
CA LEU A 30 -10.94 17.28 9.70
C LEU A 30 -10.40 17.29 11.15
N SER A 31 -10.68 18.36 11.89
CA SER A 31 -10.42 18.37 13.33
C SER A 31 -11.28 17.31 14.04
N GLU A 32 -10.76 16.76 15.14
CA GLU A 32 -11.42 15.67 15.90
C GLU A 32 -12.87 15.99 16.31
N GLU A 33 -13.17 17.25 16.61
CA GLU A 33 -14.52 17.69 17.00
C GLU A 33 -15.56 17.54 15.87
N HIS A 34 -15.11 17.46 14.62
CA HIS A 34 -15.96 17.33 13.43
C HIS A 34 -15.99 15.89 12.89
N ARG A 35 -15.31 14.95 13.55
CA ARG A 35 -15.36 13.54 13.17
C ARG A 35 -16.70 12.94 13.54
N THR A 36 -17.28 12.19 12.62
CA THR A 36 -18.60 11.58 12.80
C THR A 36 -18.53 10.29 13.60
N GLY A 37 -17.35 9.66 13.67
CA GLY A 37 -17.16 8.33 14.27
C GLY A 37 -17.81 7.19 13.48
N ARG A 38 -18.37 7.49 12.30
CA ARG A 38 -18.95 6.49 11.40
C ARG A 38 -17.85 5.82 10.59
N GLY A 39 -18.10 4.56 10.27
CA GLY A 39 -17.17 3.69 9.58
C GLY A 39 -17.78 3.00 8.37
N THR A 40 -16.92 2.38 7.59
CA THR A 40 -17.28 1.41 6.56
C THR A 40 -16.45 0.16 6.77
N SER A 41 -16.97 -0.98 6.32
CA SER A 41 -16.33 -2.27 6.51
C SER A 41 -16.31 -3.08 5.21
N VAL A 42 -15.18 -3.71 4.94
CA VAL A 42 -15.00 -4.67 3.84
C VAL A 42 -14.33 -5.92 4.40
N SER A 43 -15.03 -7.05 4.29
CA SER A 43 -14.52 -8.36 4.70
C SER A 43 -14.28 -9.25 3.49
N PHE A 44 -13.20 -10.04 3.53
CA PHE A 44 -12.87 -11.00 2.49
C PHE A 44 -12.16 -12.22 3.08
N ASN A 45 -12.39 -13.38 2.45
CA ASN A 45 -11.70 -14.61 2.79
C ASN A 45 -10.42 -14.75 1.96
N LEU A 46 -9.35 -15.27 2.57
CA LEU A 46 -8.12 -15.60 1.83
C LEU A 46 -8.30 -16.83 0.94
N GLY A 47 -9.27 -17.68 1.27
CA GLY A 47 -9.53 -18.96 0.59
C GLY A 47 -8.62 -20.06 1.10
N GLU A 48 -8.94 -21.31 0.74
CA GLU A 48 -8.26 -22.50 1.27
C GLU A 48 -6.78 -22.55 0.88
N GLU A 49 -6.45 -22.25 -0.37
CA GLU A 49 -5.08 -22.33 -0.89
C GLU A 49 -4.13 -21.37 -0.18
N LEU A 50 -4.52 -20.08 -0.08
CA LEU A 50 -3.69 -19.06 0.56
C LEU A 50 -3.63 -19.27 2.09
N SER A 51 -4.72 -19.71 2.72
CA SER A 51 -4.71 -20.01 4.16
C SER A 51 -3.75 -21.17 4.47
N ARG A 52 -3.80 -22.24 3.66
CA ARG A 52 -2.86 -23.37 3.79
C ARG A 52 -1.41 -22.95 3.56
N ALA A 53 -1.15 -22.07 2.59
CA ALA A 53 0.18 -21.53 2.35
C ALA A 53 0.71 -20.74 3.57
N PHE A 54 -0.14 -19.92 4.19
CA PHE A 54 0.15 -19.23 5.45
C PHE A 54 0.52 -20.22 6.57
N SER A 55 -0.33 -21.20 6.85
CA SER A 55 -0.11 -22.19 7.91
C SER A 55 1.12 -23.07 7.67
N THR A 56 1.39 -23.42 6.40
CA THR A 56 2.58 -24.18 6.01
C THR A 56 3.86 -23.35 6.20
N TYR A 57 3.84 -22.08 5.79
CA TYR A 57 4.98 -21.19 6.01
C TYR A 57 5.23 -20.97 7.52
N ALA A 58 4.16 -20.73 8.28
CA ALA A 58 4.21 -20.55 9.72
C ALA A 58 4.92 -21.70 10.44
N SER A 59 4.45 -22.92 10.17
CA SER A 59 5.00 -24.14 10.76
C SER A 59 6.42 -24.47 10.31
N SER A 60 6.81 -24.14 9.08
CA SER A 60 8.15 -24.43 8.55
C SER A 60 9.24 -23.47 9.01
N HIS A 61 8.88 -22.24 9.39
CA HIS A 61 9.84 -21.17 9.74
C HIS A 61 9.78 -20.75 11.22
N ASP A 62 9.08 -21.51 12.06
CA ASP A 62 8.92 -21.23 13.50
C ASP A 62 8.39 -19.80 13.74
N VAL A 63 7.30 -19.46 13.04
CA VAL A 63 6.59 -18.18 13.15
C VAL A 63 5.11 -18.41 13.40
N THR A 64 4.47 -17.51 14.13
CA THR A 64 3.01 -17.56 14.32
C THR A 64 2.29 -16.98 13.11
N ILE A 65 1.03 -17.38 12.92
CA ILE A 65 0.18 -16.82 11.87
C ILE A 65 -0.04 -15.31 12.10
N GLU A 66 -0.16 -14.88 13.35
CA GLU A 66 -0.21 -13.47 13.74
C GLU A 66 1.04 -12.70 13.27
N GLN A 67 2.24 -13.24 13.50
CA GLN A 67 3.50 -12.64 13.05
C GLN A 67 3.55 -12.48 11.53
N LEU A 68 3.09 -13.49 10.78
CA LEU A 68 3.01 -13.42 9.32
C LEU A 68 1.97 -12.42 8.82
N ALA A 69 0.81 -12.37 9.47
CA ALA A 69 -0.25 -11.44 9.14
C ALA A 69 0.19 -9.99 9.41
N LEU A 70 0.84 -9.76 10.55
CA LEU A 70 1.41 -8.47 10.91
C LEU A 70 2.51 -8.04 9.95
N MET A 71 3.44 -8.94 9.61
CA MET A 71 4.48 -8.67 8.63
C MET A 71 3.88 -8.30 7.27
N SER A 72 2.87 -9.05 6.83
CA SER A 72 2.15 -8.75 5.60
C SER A 72 1.47 -7.39 5.67
N TYR A 73 0.94 -7.00 6.83
CA TYR A 73 0.36 -5.69 7.02
C TYR A 73 1.40 -4.56 6.94
N TYR A 74 2.59 -4.72 7.53
CA TYR A 74 3.68 -3.76 7.36
C TYR A 74 4.14 -3.62 5.91
N ALA A 75 4.30 -4.74 5.19
CA ALA A 75 4.63 -4.72 3.76
C ALA A 75 3.55 -3.97 2.96
N PHE A 76 2.28 -4.17 3.29
CA PHE A 76 1.17 -3.45 2.66
C PHE A 76 1.21 -1.96 2.96
N LEU A 77 1.38 -1.58 4.23
CA LEU A 77 1.48 -0.19 4.69
C LEU A 77 2.64 0.53 4.00
N PHE A 78 3.82 -0.08 3.93
CA PHE A 78 4.97 0.43 3.19
C PHE A 78 4.61 0.77 1.74
N LYS A 79 3.89 -0.13 1.05
CA LYS A 79 3.51 0.11 -0.35
C LYS A 79 2.42 1.17 -0.50
N VAL A 80 1.41 1.24 0.39
CA VAL A 80 0.33 2.23 0.28
C VAL A 80 0.72 3.63 0.77
N THR A 81 1.75 3.74 1.60
CA THR A 81 2.32 5.01 2.07
C THR A 81 3.46 5.52 1.18
N ASN A 82 3.60 4.95 -0.03
CA ASN A 82 4.62 5.32 -1.01
C ASN A 82 6.06 5.17 -0.48
N GLY A 83 6.32 4.13 0.29
CA GLY A 83 7.65 3.76 0.75
C GLY A 83 8.07 4.37 2.09
N GLU A 84 7.12 4.89 2.89
CA GLU A 84 7.42 5.27 4.28
C GLU A 84 7.93 4.03 5.03
N ASN A 85 9.14 4.14 5.56
CA ASN A 85 9.89 3.00 6.08
C ASN A 85 9.99 3.02 7.61
N ASP A 86 9.48 4.03 8.30
CA ASP A 86 9.33 4.04 9.75
C ASP A 86 7.83 4.08 10.07
N LEU A 87 7.26 2.91 10.35
CA LEU A 87 5.83 2.71 10.50
C LEU A 87 5.50 2.43 11.96
N CYS A 88 4.64 3.24 12.57
CA CYS A 88 4.11 3.00 13.91
C CYS A 88 2.60 2.83 13.86
N ILE A 89 2.13 1.64 14.24
CA ILE A 89 0.71 1.27 14.26
C ILE A 89 0.23 0.95 15.68
N GLY A 90 -1.08 0.94 15.88
CA GLY A 90 -1.70 0.45 17.11
C GLY A 90 -1.85 -1.06 17.12
N MET A 91 -1.63 -1.68 18.27
CA MET A 91 -2.01 -3.07 18.52
C MET A 91 -2.70 -3.18 19.88
N ASN A 92 -3.86 -3.84 19.89
CA ASN A 92 -4.57 -4.17 21.12
C ASN A 92 -4.02 -5.48 21.70
N THR A 93 -3.73 -5.48 22.99
CA THR A 93 -3.32 -6.66 23.76
C THR A 93 -4.38 -7.00 24.79
N ASP A 94 -4.48 -8.27 25.19
CA ASP A 94 -5.48 -8.70 26.19
C ASP A 94 -5.33 -8.00 27.55
N GLY A 95 -4.13 -7.50 27.84
CA GLY A 95 -3.69 -6.92 29.10
C GLY A 95 -3.81 -7.86 30.30
N ARG A 96 -3.91 -9.18 30.06
CA ARG A 96 -4.01 -10.23 31.08
C ARG A 96 -2.65 -10.89 31.30
N TYR A 97 -1.66 -10.05 31.60
CA TYR A 97 -0.25 -10.45 31.75
C TYR A 97 0.07 -11.28 33.01
N LYS A 98 -0.93 -11.61 33.83
CA LYS A 98 -0.79 -12.52 34.97
C LYS A 98 -1.91 -13.55 34.97
N GLU A 99 -1.59 -14.75 35.44
CA GLU A 99 -2.53 -15.87 35.50
C GLU A 99 -3.78 -15.53 36.32
N GLU A 100 -3.66 -14.77 37.41
CA GLU A 100 -4.80 -14.40 38.25
C GLU A 100 -5.80 -13.47 37.53
N LEU A 101 -5.38 -12.81 36.44
CA LEU A 101 -6.22 -11.92 35.66
C LEU A 101 -7.01 -12.67 34.57
N MET A 102 -6.66 -13.91 34.24
CA MET A 102 -7.25 -14.63 33.11
C MET A 102 -8.75 -14.88 33.28
N SER A 103 -9.21 -15.13 34.50
CA SER A 103 -10.61 -15.44 34.83
C SER A 103 -11.43 -14.23 35.29
N VAL A 104 -10.83 -13.04 35.37
CA VAL A 104 -11.50 -11.84 35.90
C VAL A 104 -12.32 -11.15 34.81
N ILE A 105 -13.59 -10.87 35.10
CA ILE A 105 -14.44 -10.05 34.24
C ILE A 105 -14.09 -8.57 34.49
N GLY A 106 -13.63 -7.89 33.45
CA GLY A 106 -13.23 -6.48 33.52
C GLY A 106 -12.56 -5.98 32.24
N MET A 107 -12.30 -4.67 32.17
CA MET A 107 -11.57 -4.05 31.07
C MET A 107 -10.06 -4.16 31.32
N PHE A 108 -9.41 -5.10 30.60
CA PHE A 108 -7.98 -5.32 30.68
C PHE A 108 -7.23 -4.91 29.40
N VAL A 109 -7.94 -4.80 28.27
CA VAL A 109 -7.34 -4.48 26.97
C VAL A 109 -6.43 -3.26 27.08
N ASN A 110 -5.17 -3.43 26.68
CA ASN A 110 -4.19 -2.35 26.63
C ASN A 110 -3.72 -2.18 25.18
N ALA A 111 -3.70 -0.94 24.71
CA ALA A 111 -3.22 -0.61 23.38
C ALA A 111 -1.76 -0.16 23.46
N ILE A 112 -0.91 -0.71 22.59
CA ILE A 112 0.51 -0.38 22.52
C ILE A 112 0.88 0.13 21.12
N PRO A 113 1.84 1.07 21.02
CA PRO A 113 2.46 1.39 19.75
C PRO A 113 3.36 0.24 19.32
N LEU A 114 3.24 -0.16 18.06
CA LEU A 114 4.10 -1.14 17.43
C LEU A 114 4.83 -0.43 16.29
N ARG A 115 6.11 -0.09 16.54
CA ARG A 115 6.98 0.60 15.58
C ARG A 115 7.83 -0.43 14.85
N CYS A 116 7.89 -0.31 13.53
CA CYS A 116 8.69 -1.17 12.66
C CYS A 116 9.44 -0.30 11.65
N GLN A 117 10.77 -0.39 11.68
CA GLN A 117 11.64 0.29 10.72
C GLN A 117 12.04 -0.69 9.63
N LEU A 118 11.56 -0.44 8.41
CA LEU A 118 11.69 -1.30 7.27
C LEU A 118 12.91 -0.91 6.41
N ASP A 119 13.63 -1.90 5.89
CA ASP A 119 14.51 -1.71 4.73
C ASP A 119 13.78 -2.16 3.46
N PRO A 120 13.58 -1.28 2.45
CA PRO A 120 12.96 -1.65 1.19
C PRO A 120 13.62 -2.84 0.48
N HIS A 121 14.92 -3.06 0.69
CA HIS A 121 15.70 -4.12 0.07
C HIS A 121 15.64 -5.45 0.81
N TRP A 122 15.01 -5.49 1.99
CA TRP A 122 14.82 -6.74 2.68
C TRP A 122 14.00 -7.69 1.83
N SER A 123 14.50 -8.91 1.78
CA SER A 123 13.77 -10.03 1.26
C SER A 123 12.66 -10.44 2.25
N PHE A 124 11.71 -11.24 1.78
CA PHE A 124 10.59 -11.71 2.61
C PHE A 124 11.03 -12.31 3.96
N HIS A 125 12.08 -13.13 3.94
CA HIS A 125 12.63 -13.80 5.13
C HIS A 125 13.23 -12.80 6.14
N GLN A 126 13.97 -11.81 5.65
CA GLN A 126 14.55 -10.78 6.51
C GLN A 126 13.46 -9.92 7.15
N LEU A 127 12.40 -9.63 6.41
CA LEU A 127 11.27 -8.89 6.94
C LEU A 127 10.56 -9.64 8.07
N ILE A 128 10.25 -10.93 7.87
CA ILE A 128 9.57 -11.70 8.92
C ILE A 128 10.48 -11.86 10.15
N ASP A 129 11.78 -12.09 9.98
CA ASP A 129 12.72 -12.17 11.10
C ASP A 129 12.74 -10.85 11.90
N HIS A 130 12.74 -9.70 11.23
CA HIS A 130 12.67 -8.40 11.89
C HIS A 130 11.34 -8.20 12.63
N VAL A 131 10.21 -8.49 11.98
CA VAL A 131 8.88 -8.33 12.58
C VAL A 131 8.68 -9.25 13.80
N LYS A 132 9.26 -10.47 13.78
CA LYS A 132 9.28 -11.37 14.94
C LYS A 132 9.95 -10.72 16.14
N GLU A 133 11.08 -10.06 15.96
CA GLU A 133 11.80 -9.39 17.03
C GLU A 133 10.99 -8.20 17.57
N VAL A 134 10.47 -7.35 16.67
CA VAL A 134 9.64 -6.19 17.02
C VAL A 134 8.44 -6.60 17.88
N ILE A 135 7.66 -7.60 17.44
CA ILE A 135 6.47 -8.02 18.18
C ILE A 135 6.83 -8.72 19.50
N ARG A 136 7.87 -9.56 19.51
CA ARG A 136 8.32 -10.26 20.73
C ARG A 136 8.72 -9.26 21.81
N ASP A 137 9.56 -8.30 21.45
CA ASP A 137 10.11 -7.34 22.40
C ASP A 137 9.02 -6.36 22.89
N SER A 138 8.08 -5.98 22.00
CA SER A 138 6.94 -5.13 22.35
C SER A 138 5.94 -5.86 23.27
N LEU A 139 5.64 -7.13 22.98
CA LEU A 139 4.72 -7.93 23.80
C LEU A 139 5.28 -8.21 25.20
N GLN A 140 6.60 -8.34 25.34
CA GLN A 140 7.26 -8.48 26.65
C GLN A 140 6.90 -7.34 27.62
N TYR A 141 6.67 -6.12 27.09
CA TYR A 141 6.34 -4.93 27.87
C TYR A 141 4.92 -4.41 27.63
N SER A 142 4.06 -5.23 27.04
CA SER A 142 2.66 -4.91 26.73
C SER A 142 1.80 -4.55 27.94
N TYR A 143 2.20 -4.97 29.15
CA TYR A 143 1.50 -4.60 30.39
C TYR A 143 1.70 -3.14 30.81
N PHE A 144 2.63 -2.42 30.17
CA PHE A 144 2.92 -1.04 30.52
C PHE A 144 1.81 -0.11 30.03
N PRO A 145 1.21 0.73 30.90
CA PRO A 145 0.04 1.52 30.52
C PRO A 145 0.32 2.52 29.41
N LEU A 146 -0.54 2.59 28.39
CA LEU A 146 -0.46 3.57 27.29
C LEU A 146 -0.24 5.01 27.78
N GLN A 147 -1.00 5.44 28.79
CA GLN A 147 -0.87 6.78 29.37
C GLN A 147 0.56 7.07 29.84
N ARG A 148 1.27 6.07 30.38
CA ARG A 148 2.67 6.22 30.80
C ARG A 148 3.63 6.28 29.62
N ILE A 149 3.37 5.53 28.55
CA ILE A 149 4.12 5.64 27.30
C ILE A 149 4.00 7.08 26.78
N LEU A 150 2.78 7.60 26.67
CA LEU A 150 2.55 8.97 26.19
C LEU A 150 3.21 10.04 27.08
N THR A 151 3.28 9.87 28.40
CA THR A 151 3.99 10.84 29.26
C THR A 151 5.49 10.95 28.98
N GLN A 152 6.09 9.97 28.30
CA GLN A 152 7.50 10.01 27.89
C GLN A 152 7.71 10.85 26.62
N HIS A 153 6.64 11.08 25.85
CA HIS A 153 6.66 11.81 24.59
C HIS A 153 5.71 13.01 24.68
N PRO A 154 6.10 14.12 25.36
CA PRO A 154 5.20 15.24 25.64
C PRO A 154 4.73 16.00 24.38
N GLN A 155 5.40 15.79 23.24
CA GLN A 155 4.93 16.29 21.94
C GLN A 155 3.69 15.51 21.47
N ALA A 156 3.62 14.21 21.81
CA ALA A 156 2.54 13.29 21.50
C ALA A 156 1.27 13.65 22.28
N THR A 157 0.55 14.66 21.80
CA THR A 157 -0.68 15.14 22.46
C THR A 157 -1.82 14.13 22.38
N LYS A 158 -1.73 13.19 21.42
CA LYS A 158 -2.70 12.12 21.18
C LYS A 158 -1.99 10.85 20.69
N PRO A 159 -2.53 9.65 20.95
CA PRO A 159 -1.98 8.40 20.44
C PRO A 159 -2.33 8.19 18.96
N ILE A 160 -1.79 9.02 18.06
CA ILE A 160 -2.14 9.00 16.63
C ILE A 160 -1.79 7.67 15.95
N PHE A 161 -0.80 6.93 16.45
CA PHE A 161 -0.50 5.59 15.95
C PHE A 161 -1.69 4.62 16.05
N LEU A 162 -2.66 4.84 16.96
CA LEU A 162 -3.87 4.00 17.04
C LEU A 162 -4.79 4.20 15.84
N GLU A 163 -4.66 5.30 15.11
CA GLU A 163 -5.48 5.60 13.94
C GLU A 163 -5.29 4.58 12.83
N THR A 164 -4.11 3.95 12.77
CA THR A 164 -3.85 2.80 11.91
C THR A 164 -3.50 1.61 12.80
N SER A 165 -4.40 0.63 12.91
CA SER A 165 -4.26 -0.47 13.86
C SER A 165 -4.31 -1.85 13.21
N PHE A 166 -3.65 -2.80 13.87
CA PHE A 166 -3.69 -4.22 13.52
C PHE A 166 -4.32 -5.02 14.66
N GLU A 167 -5.19 -5.95 14.29
CA GLU A 167 -5.83 -6.89 15.22
C GLU A 167 -5.74 -8.31 14.65
N PHE A 168 -5.47 -9.26 15.53
CA PHE A 168 -5.47 -10.68 15.21
C PHE A 168 -6.32 -11.44 16.21
N GLN A 169 -7.19 -12.32 15.72
CA GLN A 169 -7.97 -13.21 16.58
C GLN A 169 -8.07 -14.61 16.02
N SER A 170 -8.02 -15.61 16.90
CA SER A 170 -8.29 -17.00 16.57
C SER A 170 -9.54 -17.46 17.27
N TYR A 171 -10.36 -18.25 16.59
CA TYR A 171 -11.59 -18.82 17.15
C TYR A 171 -11.84 -20.22 16.60
N TYR A 172 -12.71 -20.96 17.29
CA TYR A 172 -13.17 -22.29 16.86
C TYR A 172 -14.61 -22.17 16.36
N SER A 173 -14.85 -22.17 15.06
CA SER A 173 -16.20 -22.00 14.52
C SER A 173 -17.18 -23.11 14.91
N LYS A 174 -16.71 -24.35 15.10
CA LYS A 174 -17.53 -25.48 15.53
C LYS A 174 -17.88 -25.41 17.02
N SER A 175 -17.05 -24.76 17.83
CA SER A 175 -17.33 -24.53 19.26
C SER A 175 -18.50 -23.56 19.51
N SER A 176 -18.85 -22.74 18.51
CA SER A 176 -20.02 -21.85 18.55
C SER A 176 -21.37 -22.60 18.56
N LYS A 177 -21.39 -23.88 18.18
CA LYS A 177 -22.48 -24.80 18.49
C LYS A 177 -22.30 -25.33 19.91
N THR A 178 -22.28 -24.42 20.87
CA THR A 178 -22.14 -24.80 22.27
C THR A 178 -23.45 -25.47 22.69
N GLU A 179 -23.42 -26.81 22.77
CA GLU A 179 -24.46 -27.55 23.47
C GLU A 179 -24.31 -27.20 24.95
N LEU A 180 -25.20 -26.34 25.46
CA LEU A 180 -25.23 -25.99 26.86
C LEU A 180 -26.19 -26.94 27.57
N MET A 181 -25.65 -27.72 28.50
CA MET A 181 -26.44 -28.56 29.40
C MET A 181 -26.91 -27.73 30.59
N ILE A 182 -28.22 -27.54 30.73
CA ILE A 182 -28.84 -26.96 31.94
C ILE A 182 -29.76 -28.03 32.55
N GLY A 183 -29.26 -28.75 33.56
CA GLY A 183 -29.94 -29.94 34.08
C GLY A 183 -30.03 -31.03 33.02
N ASP A 184 -31.25 -31.51 32.75
CA ASP A 184 -31.54 -32.51 31.70
C ASP A 184 -31.82 -31.88 30.33
N ALA A 185 -31.85 -30.55 30.24
CA ALA A 185 -32.13 -29.84 28.99
C ALA A 185 -30.86 -29.60 28.18
N ARG A 186 -30.93 -29.92 26.89
CA ARG A 186 -29.92 -29.61 25.88
C ARG A 186 -30.31 -28.33 25.15
N LEU A 187 -29.52 -27.27 25.34
CA LEU A 187 -29.67 -26.05 24.55
C LEU A 187 -28.65 -26.02 23.43
N PHE A 188 -29.09 -25.65 22.24
CA PHE A 188 -28.21 -25.39 21.11
C PHE A 188 -28.21 -23.90 20.83
N ALA A 189 -27.03 -23.28 20.80
CA ALA A 189 -26.89 -21.92 20.33
C ALA A 189 -27.32 -21.86 18.84
N ALA A 190 -28.32 -21.02 18.55
CA ALA A 190 -28.69 -20.66 17.18
C ALA A 190 -28.12 -19.26 16.90
N PRO A 191 -27.18 -19.11 15.96
CA PRO A 191 -26.65 -17.80 15.64
C PRO A 191 -27.74 -16.91 15.06
N ILE A 192 -27.92 -15.72 15.64
CA ILE A 192 -28.78 -14.68 15.09
C ILE A 192 -27.90 -13.78 14.23
N SER A 193 -28.09 -13.77 12.91
CA SER A 193 -27.51 -12.74 12.05
C SER A 193 -28.21 -11.42 12.33
N LEU A 194 -27.57 -10.56 13.12
CA LEU A 194 -27.91 -9.14 13.14
C LEU A 194 -27.41 -8.54 11.82
N LYS A 195 -28.35 -8.13 10.96
CA LYS A 195 -28.00 -7.27 9.83
C LYS A 195 -27.77 -5.87 10.40
N ILE A 196 -26.52 -5.49 10.55
CA ILE A 196 -26.14 -4.11 10.86
C ILE A 196 -26.25 -3.35 9.54
N ASP A 197 -27.08 -2.32 9.50
CA ASP A 197 -27.15 -1.46 8.32
C ASP A 197 -25.79 -0.74 8.13
N VAL A 198 -25.43 -0.48 6.88
CA VAL A 198 -24.14 0.15 6.54
C VAL A 198 -23.96 1.50 7.26
N ASP A 199 -25.07 2.18 7.54
CA ASP A 199 -25.11 3.47 8.24
C ASP A 199 -24.87 3.36 9.77
N GLU A 200 -24.88 2.15 10.33
CA GLU A 200 -24.65 1.88 11.77
C GLU A 200 -23.22 1.41 12.07
N ILE A 201 -22.37 1.23 11.05
CA ILE A 201 -20.97 0.87 11.26
C ILE A 201 -20.26 2.06 11.92
N MET A 202 -19.64 1.83 13.07
CA MET A 202 -18.80 2.80 13.76
C MET A 202 -17.33 2.48 13.55
N SER A 203 -16.49 3.51 13.39
CA SER A 203 -15.04 3.37 13.41
C SER A 203 -14.44 4.36 14.40
N LYS A 204 -13.71 3.83 15.39
CA LYS A 204 -12.99 4.65 16.38
C LYS A 204 -11.68 5.21 15.84
N PHE A 205 -11.14 4.59 14.80
CA PHE A 205 -9.84 4.89 14.21
C PHE A 205 -9.97 5.03 12.70
N ASP A 206 -8.96 5.61 12.04
CA ASP A 206 -8.97 5.81 10.59
C ASP A 206 -9.02 4.51 9.80
N PHE A 207 -8.21 3.52 10.19
CA PHE A 207 -8.00 2.28 9.44
C PHE A 207 -7.60 1.14 10.39
N ILE A 208 -8.36 0.06 10.40
CA ILE A 208 -8.08 -1.13 11.21
C ILE A 208 -8.11 -2.34 10.29
N LEU A 209 -7.02 -3.11 10.26
CA LEU A 209 -7.01 -4.44 9.67
C LEU A 209 -7.17 -5.48 10.78
N THR A 210 -8.27 -6.21 10.76
CA THR A 210 -8.50 -7.38 11.61
C THR A 210 -8.30 -8.64 10.78
N VAL A 211 -7.41 -9.53 11.23
CA VAL A 211 -7.22 -10.87 10.67
C VAL A 211 -7.78 -11.89 11.63
N GLU A 212 -8.63 -12.78 11.12
CA GLU A 212 -9.28 -13.81 11.91
C GLU A 212 -8.87 -15.19 11.39
N HIS A 213 -8.56 -16.11 12.31
CA HIS A 213 -8.17 -17.49 12.01
C HIS A 213 -9.18 -18.46 12.61
N ASP A 214 -9.95 -19.12 11.75
CA ASP A 214 -10.80 -20.23 12.14
C ASP A 214 -9.95 -21.50 12.28
N LEU A 215 -9.69 -21.89 13.53
CA LEU A 215 -8.85 -23.05 13.87
C LEU A 215 -9.50 -24.39 13.48
N ASP A 216 -10.82 -24.45 13.32
CA ASP A 216 -11.53 -25.68 12.94
C ASP A 216 -11.44 -25.99 11.45
N MET A 217 -11.28 -24.96 10.63
CA MET A 217 -11.23 -25.02 9.17
C MET A 217 -9.85 -24.67 8.60
N ASP A 218 -8.93 -24.21 9.47
CA ASP A 218 -7.64 -23.62 9.10
C ASP A 218 -7.79 -22.53 8.03
N GLN A 219 -8.77 -21.64 8.23
CA GLN A 219 -9.15 -20.62 7.25
C GLN A 219 -8.92 -19.23 7.81
N LEU A 220 -8.30 -18.38 6.99
CA LEU A 220 -8.05 -16.97 7.31
C LEU A 220 -9.06 -16.07 6.60
N SER A 221 -9.61 -15.13 7.35
CA SER A 221 -10.39 -14.00 6.86
C SER A 221 -9.76 -12.68 7.30
N CYS A 222 -10.06 -11.63 6.54
CA CYS A 222 -9.63 -10.28 6.87
C CYS A 222 -10.83 -9.35 6.80
N THR A 223 -10.88 -8.40 7.71
CA THR A 223 -11.85 -7.30 7.72
C THR A 223 -11.10 -5.99 7.84
N ILE A 224 -11.39 -5.06 6.92
CA ILE A 224 -10.89 -3.69 6.99
C ILE A 224 -12.04 -2.80 7.44
N ASN A 225 -11.87 -2.16 8.59
CA ASN A 225 -12.75 -1.10 9.07
C ASN A 225 -12.06 0.25 8.87
N ALA A 226 -12.76 1.22 8.30
CA ALA A 226 -12.19 2.53 8.04
C ALA A 226 -13.19 3.66 8.29
N SER A 227 -12.69 4.84 8.65
CA SER A 227 -13.53 6.03 8.87
C SER A 227 -14.04 6.60 7.54
N ILE A 228 -15.37 6.80 7.43
CA ILE A 228 -15.97 7.41 6.22
C ILE A 228 -15.67 8.90 6.10
N ASP A 229 -15.15 9.52 7.16
CA ASP A 229 -14.68 10.91 7.12
C ASP A 229 -13.41 11.04 6.25
N LEU A 230 -12.71 9.92 6.01
CA LEU A 230 -11.44 9.86 5.26
C LEU A 230 -11.51 8.99 4.01
N PHE A 231 -12.29 7.91 4.02
CA PHE A 231 -12.33 6.92 2.96
C PHE A 231 -13.74 6.70 2.40
N ASP A 232 -13.82 6.65 1.08
CA ASP A 232 -14.97 6.09 0.39
C ASP A 232 -14.88 4.55 0.40
N ARG A 233 -16.03 3.87 0.46
CA ARG A 233 -16.08 2.40 0.51
C ARG A 233 -15.38 1.73 -0.69
N ILE A 234 -15.41 2.38 -1.86
CA ILE A 234 -14.74 1.89 -3.08
C ILE A 234 -13.21 1.85 -2.90
N THR A 235 -12.64 2.84 -2.20
CA THR A 235 -11.20 2.90 -1.93
C THR A 235 -10.79 1.77 -0.99
N ILE A 236 -11.57 1.52 0.07
CA ILE A 236 -11.32 0.40 0.99
C ILE A 236 -11.48 -0.96 0.29
N ASP A 237 -12.48 -1.11 -0.57
CA ASP A 237 -12.64 -2.33 -1.37
C ASP A 237 -11.43 -2.59 -2.28
N LYS A 238 -10.93 -1.56 -2.96
CA LYS A 238 -9.67 -1.66 -3.71
C LYS A 238 -8.48 -1.99 -2.82
N MET A 239 -8.36 -1.37 -1.63
CA MET A 239 -7.29 -1.70 -0.68
C MET A 239 -7.34 -3.17 -0.24
N ALA A 240 -8.54 -3.70 0.02
CA ALA A 240 -8.74 -5.12 0.32
C ALA A 240 -8.28 -6.03 -0.83
N GLN A 241 -8.67 -5.70 -2.07
CA GLN A 241 -8.23 -6.43 -3.26
C GLN A 241 -6.71 -6.38 -3.44
N ARG A 242 -6.10 -5.21 -3.20
CA ARG A 242 -4.65 -5.01 -3.28
C ARG A 242 -3.91 -5.80 -2.21
N PHE A 243 -4.40 -5.80 -0.97
CA PHE A 243 -3.83 -6.61 0.11
C PHE A 243 -3.89 -8.09 -0.24
N ARG A 244 -5.05 -8.60 -0.68
CA ARG A 244 -5.19 -9.99 -1.12
C ARG A 244 -4.24 -10.35 -2.27
N SER A 245 -4.13 -9.48 -3.28
CA SER A 245 -3.22 -9.70 -4.41
C SER A 245 -1.74 -9.70 -3.98
N MET A 246 -1.38 -8.85 -3.02
CA MET A 246 -0.03 -8.83 -2.45
C MET A 246 0.26 -10.13 -1.68
N LEU A 247 -0.69 -10.62 -0.87
CA LEU A 247 -0.55 -11.91 -0.19
C LEU A 247 -0.37 -13.06 -1.19
N GLN A 248 -1.15 -13.08 -2.27
CA GLN A 248 -0.99 -14.06 -3.35
C GLN A 248 0.40 -13.99 -3.98
N GLN A 249 0.98 -12.80 -4.17
CA GLN A 249 2.35 -12.65 -4.66
C GLN A 249 3.38 -13.17 -3.65
N LEU A 250 3.22 -12.83 -2.37
CA LEU A 250 4.15 -13.24 -1.31
C LEU A 250 4.19 -14.75 -1.10
N PHE A 251 3.02 -15.39 -1.08
CA PHE A 251 2.88 -16.82 -0.76
C PHE A 251 2.74 -17.71 -2.00
N ASN A 252 2.97 -17.18 -3.21
CA ASN A 252 3.12 -18.03 -4.39
C ASN A 252 4.43 -18.83 -4.26
N VAL A 253 4.35 -20.15 -4.42
CA VAL A 253 5.42 -21.13 -4.18
C VAL A 253 6.76 -20.73 -4.82
N ILE A 254 6.73 -20.10 -6.00
CA ILE A 254 7.92 -19.66 -6.74
C ILE A 254 8.65 -18.49 -6.04
N ASN A 255 7.91 -17.57 -5.42
CA ASN A 255 8.48 -16.38 -4.77
C ASN A 255 9.00 -16.65 -3.36
N ILE A 256 8.55 -17.74 -2.71
CA ILE A 256 9.09 -18.13 -1.39
C ILE A 256 10.56 -18.58 -1.55
N GLU A 257 10.90 -19.30 -2.62
CA GLU A 257 12.29 -19.70 -2.89
C GLU A 257 13.14 -18.58 -3.51
N GLN A 258 12.51 -17.68 -4.28
CA GLN A 258 13.15 -16.51 -4.88
C GLN A 258 12.81 -15.27 -4.06
N SER A 259 13.50 -15.11 -2.92
CA SER A 259 13.29 -14.04 -1.93
C SER A 259 13.46 -12.63 -2.55
N LYS A 260 12.41 -12.12 -3.18
CA LYS A 260 12.38 -10.77 -3.77
C LYS A 260 12.33 -9.71 -2.67
N PRO A 261 12.93 -8.53 -2.91
CA PRO A 261 12.86 -7.42 -1.97
C PRO A 261 11.45 -6.82 -1.91
N ILE A 262 11.09 -6.25 -0.75
CA ILE A 262 9.75 -5.67 -0.50
C ILE A 262 9.39 -4.59 -1.53
N TYR A 263 10.37 -3.79 -1.98
CA TYR A 263 10.10 -2.72 -2.95
C TYR A 263 9.54 -3.24 -4.29
N GLU A 264 9.84 -4.49 -4.68
CA GLU A 264 9.36 -5.11 -5.92
C GLU A 264 7.91 -5.60 -5.86
N LEU A 265 7.32 -5.67 -4.66
CA LEU A 265 5.92 -6.07 -4.52
C LEU A 265 5.02 -5.07 -5.25
N SER A 266 4.14 -5.58 -6.10
CA SER A 266 3.18 -4.76 -6.84
C SER A 266 1.84 -4.76 -6.14
N LEU A 267 1.24 -3.58 -5.94
CA LEU A 267 -0.16 -3.45 -5.54
C LEU A 267 -1.09 -3.20 -6.72
N ASN A 268 -0.60 -3.26 -7.96
CA ASN A 268 -1.43 -3.00 -9.13
C ASN A 268 -2.37 -4.17 -9.38
N LEU A 269 -3.67 -3.89 -9.42
CA LEU A 269 -4.68 -4.88 -9.73
C LEU A 269 -4.57 -5.32 -11.20
N PRO A 270 -5.03 -6.53 -11.57
CA PRO A 270 -4.94 -7.04 -12.93
C PRO A 270 -5.51 -6.07 -14.00
N ASP A 271 -6.66 -5.46 -13.71
CA ASP A 271 -7.29 -4.49 -14.62
C ASP A 271 -6.47 -3.21 -14.78
N GLU A 272 -5.79 -2.76 -13.73
CA GLU A 272 -4.89 -1.60 -13.76
C GLU A 272 -3.63 -1.90 -14.57
N GLN A 273 -3.11 -3.13 -14.47
CA GLN A 273 -1.98 -3.58 -15.30
C GLN A 273 -2.37 -3.64 -16.78
N LEU A 274 -3.58 -4.11 -17.09
CA LEU A 274 -4.11 -4.09 -18.45
C LEU A 274 -4.30 -2.66 -18.97
N LEU A 275 -4.83 -1.76 -18.14
CA LEU A 275 -4.99 -0.35 -18.47
C LEU A 275 -3.64 0.33 -18.74
N MET A 276 -2.63 0.09 -17.88
CA MET A 276 -1.28 0.60 -18.08
C MET A 276 -0.67 0.10 -19.38
N LYS A 277 -0.89 -1.16 -19.75
CA LYS A 277 -0.41 -1.70 -21.02
C LYS A 277 -1.15 -1.10 -22.22
N SER A 278 -2.47 -0.96 -22.14
CA SER A 278 -3.29 -0.47 -23.25
C SER A 278 -3.08 1.02 -23.50
N MET A 279 -2.98 1.84 -22.46
CA MET A 279 -2.75 3.28 -22.58
C MET A 279 -1.31 3.63 -23.00
N ASN A 280 -0.33 2.77 -22.70
CA ASN A 280 1.07 2.95 -23.11
C ASN A 280 1.46 2.19 -24.37
N ASN A 281 0.50 1.60 -25.11
CA ASN A 281 0.78 0.95 -26.39
C ASN A 281 0.97 1.99 -27.51
N THR A 282 2.02 2.79 -27.38
CA THR A 282 2.38 3.88 -28.32
C THR A 282 3.45 3.46 -29.31
N ASP A 283 3.79 2.16 -29.35
CA ASP A 283 4.77 1.62 -30.30
C ASP A 283 4.20 1.69 -31.72
N ILE A 284 4.54 2.77 -32.39
CA ILE A 284 4.26 2.98 -33.81
C ILE A 284 5.59 2.79 -34.54
N ILE A 285 5.64 1.78 -35.42
CA ILE A 285 6.77 1.60 -36.32
C ILE A 285 6.76 2.74 -37.34
N PHE A 286 7.56 3.78 -37.09
CA PHE A 286 7.85 4.77 -38.12
C PHE A 286 8.75 4.13 -39.17
N SER A 287 8.34 4.18 -40.43
CA SER A 287 9.05 3.55 -41.55
C SER A 287 10.36 4.25 -41.92
N SER A 288 10.67 5.40 -41.33
CA SER A 288 11.80 6.22 -41.74
C SER A 288 13.01 5.96 -40.84
N SER A 289 13.95 5.15 -41.35
CA SER A 289 15.38 5.31 -41.05
C SER A 289 15.96 6.60 -41.65
N THR A 290 15.11 7.42 -42.28
CA THR A 290 15.43 8.66 -42.98
C THR A 290 15.02 9.88 -42.14
N CYS A 291 15.89 10.90 -42.13
CA CYS A 291 15.53 12.20 -41.58
C CYS A 291 14.44 12.88 -42.42
N ILE A 292 13.63 13.75 -41.80
CA ILE A 292 12.53 14.46 -42.46
C ILE A 292 12.93 15.20 -43.75
N HIS A 293 14.18 15.69 -43.82
CA HIS A 293 14.70 16.38 -45.00
C HIS A 293 14.83 15.45 -46.23
N TYR A 294 15.03 14.14 -46.06
CA TYR A 294 15.04 13.19 -47.17
C TYR A 294 13.64 12.98 -47.74
N GLU A 295 12.63 12.86 -46.87
CA GLU A 295 11.23 12.78 -47.31
C GLU A 295 10.80 14.07 -48.02
N PHE A 296 11.26 15.23 -47.54
CA PHE A 296 11.08 16.50 -48.23
C PHE A 296 11.70 16.48 -49.64
N VAL A 297 12.96 16.05 -49.78
CA VAL A 297 13.61 15.95 -51.11
C VAL A 297 12.85 15.00 -52.03
N LYS A 298 12.33 13.88 -51.51
CA LYS A 298 11.50 12.95 -52.29
C LYS A 298 10.22 13.63 -52.80
N GLN A 299 9.55 14.42 -51.97
CA GLN A 299 8.40 15.22 -52.38
C GLN A 299 8.78 16.25 -53.46
N VAL A 300 9.96 16.89 -53.36
CA VAL A 300 10.43 17.82 -54.41
C VAL A 300 10.64 17.11 -55.75
N MET A 301 11.18 15.90 -55.73
CA MET A 301 11.38 15.11 -56.96
C MET A 301 10.06 14.67 -57.61
N GLU A 302 9.06 14.30 -56.81
CA GLU A 302 7.76 13.85 -57.30
C GLU A 302 6.83 15.02 -57.68
N HIS A 303 6.97 16.17 -57.02
CA HIS A 303 6.03 17.29 -57.08
C HIS A 303 6.69 18.67 -57.22
N SER A 304 7.72 18.77 -58.05
CA SER A 304 8.59 19.96 -58.18
C SER A 304 7.86 21.29 -58.35
N GLN A 305 6.86 21.36 -59.24
CA GLN A 305 6.12 22.59 -59.56
C GLN A 305 4.90 22.85 -58.66
N LYS A 306 4.60 21.97 -57.69
CA LYS A 306 3.52 22.23 -56.74
C LYS A 306 3.95 23.32 -55.77
N LEU A 307 2.99 24.13 -55.35
CA LEU A 307 3.17 25.12 -54.29
C LEU A 307 3.54 24.41 -52.97
N ALA A 308 4.60 24.87 -52.32
CA ALA A 308 5.11 24.33 -51.06
C ALA A 308 4.87 25.29 -49.88
N VAL A 309 5.12 26.59 -50.11
CA VAL A 309 4.96 27.64 -49.11
C VAL A 309 4.31 28.86 -49.77
N GLU A 310 3.39 29.49 -49.07
CA GLU A 310 2.69 30.72 -49.47
C GLU A 310 2.70 31.69 -48.28
N LEU A 311 3.08 32.92 -48.55
CA LEU A 311 3.06 34.03 -47.60
C LEU A 311 2.61 35.28 -48.34
N ASP A 312 1.39 35.75 -48.04
CA ASP A 312 0.72 36.85 -48.76
C ASP A 312 0.73 36.62 -50.28
N ASP A 313 1.35 37.53 -51.04
CA ASP A 313 1.45 37.46 -52.51
C ASP A 313 2.68 36.64 -52.99
N GLN A 314 3.48 36.09 -52.07
CA GLN A 314 4.68 35.32 -52.39
C GLN A 314 4.43 33.82 -52.29
N CYS A 315 4.76 33.12 -53.36
CA CYS A 315 4.58 31.68 -53.51
C CYS A 315 5.91 31.03 -53.87
N LEU A 316 6.25 29.95 -53.17
CA LEU A 316 7.40 29.10 -53.51
C LEU A 316 6.91 27.69 -53.85
N THR A 317 7.32 27.21 -55.02
CA THR A 317 7.19 25.81 -55.39
C THR A 317 8.16 24.94 -54.59
N TYR A 318 7.93 23.62 -54.56
CA TYR A 318 8.87 22.68 -53.94
C TYR A 318 10.29 22.80 -54.51
N SER A 319 10.43 23.00 -55.82
CA SER A 319 11.75 23.19 -56.44
C SER A 319 12.45 24.48 -55.99
N GLU A 320 11.71 25.59 -55.89
CA GLU A 320 12.27 26.87 -55.46
C GLU A 320 12.64 26.85 -53.97
N LEU A 321 11.79 26.24 -53.13
CA LEU A 321 12.09 26.06 -51.72
C LEU A 321 13.35 25.22 -51.51
N LEU A 322 13.52 24.12 -52.26
CA LEU A 322 14.72 23.29 -52.18
C LEU A 322 15.98 24.08 -52.55
N TYR A 323 15.90 24.94 -53.56
CA TYR A 323 17.02 25.81 -53.95
C TYR A 323 17.46 26.71 -52.77
N TYR A 324 16.53 27.40 -52.13
CA TYR A 324 16.85 28.26 -50.98
C TYR A 324 17.41 27.47 -49.79
N VAL A 325 16.86 26.29 -49.49
CA VAL A 325 17.35 25.39 -48.44
C VAL A 325 18.78 24.90 -48.74
N GLN A 326 19.10 24.59 -50.00
CA GLN A 326 20.44 24.17 -50.41
C GLN A 326 21.45 25.31 -50.28
N VAL A 327 21.09 26.52 -50.71
CA VAL A 327 21.96 27.70 -50.57
C VAL A 327 22.25 27.97 -49.08
N LEU A 328 21.23 27.94 -48.23
CA LEU A 328 21.40 28.15 -46.79
C LEU A 328 22.24 27.05 -46.15
N SER A 329 21.98 25.78 -46.47
CA SER A 329 22.73 24.66 -45.86
C SER A 329 24.20 24.68 -46.26
N LEU A 330 24.54 25.01 -47.51
CA LEU A 330 25.93 25.18 -47.95
C LEU A 330 26.62 26.33 -47.22
N ASN A 331 25.94 27.46 -47.02
CA ASN A 331 26.50 28.59 -46.28
C ASN A 331 26.80 28.20 -44.82
N LEU A 332 25.85 27.56 -44.14
CA LEU A 332 26.00 27.12 -42.75
C LEU A 332 27.15 26.10 -42.58
N LEU A 333 27.29 25.16 -43.52
CA LEU A 333 28.36 24.16 -43.48
C LEU A 333 29.73 24.75 -43.81
N SER A 334 29.83 25.52 -44.90
CA SER A 334 31.13 25.94 -45.45
C SER A 334 31.65 27.26 -44.90
N GLU A 335 30.76 28.22 -44.62
CA GLU A 335 31.16 29.56 -44.17
C GLU A 335 31.06 29.71 -42.65
N GLN A 336 30.06 29.09 -42.02
CA GLN A 336 29.83 29.18 -40.57
C GLN A 336 30.32 27.95 -39.78
N GLY A 337 30.71 26.88 -40.48
CA GLY A 337 31.32 25.70 -39.87
C GLY A 337 30.40 24.89 -38.94
N VAL A 338 29.08 24.93 -39.17
CA VAL A 338 28.07 24.22 -38.36
C VAL A 338 28.20 22.71 -38.52
N ASN A 339 28.15 21.97 -37.41
CA ASN A 339 28.25 20.51 -37.35
C ASN A 339 27.02 19.86 -36.70
N VAL A 340 26.95 18.53 -36.80
CA VAL A 340 25.90 17.73 -36.15
C VAL A 340 25.96 17.92 -34.63
N GLY A 341 24.84 18.36 -34.05
CA GLY A 341 24.71 18.62 -32.62
C GLY A 341 24.84 20.10 -32.24
N ASP A 342 25.24 20.96 -33.18
CA ASP A 342 25.35 22.40 -32.93
C ASP A 342 23.96 23.06 -32.84
N ILE A 343 23.88 24.11 -32.03
CA ILE A 343 22.65 24.89 -31.81
C ILE A 343 22.68 26.11 -32.73
N VAL A 344 21.70 26.21 -33.63
CA VAL A 344 21.52 27.37 -34.52
C VAL A 344 20.30 28.17 -34.06
N CYS A 345 20.52 29.40 -33.59
CA CYS A 345 19.44 30.29 -33.17
C CYS A 345 18.78 30.95 -34.39
N GLN A 346 17.46 30.80 -34.52
CA GLN A 346 16.67 31.46 -35.56
C GLN A 346 15.97 32.70 -34.98
N CYS A 347 16.36 33.88 -35.43
CA CYS A 347 15.69 35.14 -35.11
C CYS A 347 15.23 35.79 -36.41
N VAL A 348 14.04 35.39 -36.86
CA VAL A 348 13.41 35.91 -38.08
C VAL A 348 11.97 36.30 -37.77
N GLU A 349 11.49 37.36 -38.41
CA GLU A 349 10.07 37.68 -38.43
C GLU A 349 9.33 36.71 -39.37
N ARG A 350 8.01 36.62 -39.20
CA ARG A 350 7.16 35.75 -40.01
C ARG A 350 6.77 36.39 -41.33
#